data_AF-A0A1F2T495-F1
#
_entry.id   AF-A0A1F2T495-F1
#
_cell.length_a   1.000
_cell.length_b   1.000
_cell.length_c   1.000
_cell.angle_alpha   90.00
_cell.angle_beta   90.00
_cell.angle_gamma   90.00
#
_symmetry.space_group_name_H-M   'P 1'
#
loop_
_entity.id
_entity.type
_entity.pdbx_description
1 polymer ?
#
loop_
_entity_poly.entity_id
_entity_poly.type
_entity_poly.pdbx_seq_one_letter_code
_entity_poly.pdbx_strand_id
1 'polypeptide(L)'
;MHDCTAPGDRVLVTGQTPFQVGYYVARPIAGGHLYWHESWRADPARELQSLSLLQRQSVPFAYSTHDPVLEDFRRYPRIREHLLTHYAELEGSRGLLLVDRRRQPTGTFGAMGFPCFSRGVGGASRGATR
;
A
#
# COMPACT_ATOMS: atom_id res chain seq x y z
N MET A 1 3.24 -2.05 -8.74
CA MET A 1 2.34 -1.04 -8.12
C MET A 1 2.00 0.10 -9.07
N HIS A 2 2.96 0.77 -9.71
CA HIS A 2 2.70 1.86 -10.66
C HIS A 2 1.64 1.51 -11.71
N ASP A 3 1.86 0.43 -12.47
CA ASP A 3 0.96 0.02 -13.56
C ASP A 3 -0.39 -0.56 -13.09
N CYS A 4 -0.44 -1.00 -11.83
CA CYS A 4 -1.58 -1.69 -11.22
C CYS A 4 -2.49 -0.77 -10.39
N THR A 5 -2.23 0.54 -10.37
CA THR A 5 -3.02 1.53 -9.62
C THR A 5 -3.52 2.62 -10.55
N ALA A 6 -4.67 3.23 -10.23
CA ALA A 6 -5.19 4.39 -10.95
C ALA A 6 -4.41 5.67 -10.57
N PRO A 7 -4.41 6.73 -11.41
CA PRO A 7 -3.71 7.99 -11.09
C PRO A 7 -4.17 8.66 -9.78
N GLY A 8 -5.43 8.44 -9.37
CA GLY A 8 -5.97 8.97 -8.11
C GLY A 8 -5.68 8.11 -6.88
N ASP A 9 -5.09 6.92 -7.07
CA ASP A 9 -4.70 6.07 -5.96
C ASP A 9 -3.47 6.62 -5.23
N ARG A 10 -3.35 6.23 -3.97
CA ARG A 10 -2.23 6.53 -3.09
C ARG A 10 -1.66 5.23 -2.56
N VAL A 11 -0.45 5.29 -2.03
CA VAL A 11 0.18 4.16 -1.35
C VAL A 11 0.51 4.52 0.09
N LEU A 12 0.16 3.62 1.01
CA LEU A 12 0.68 3.70 2.37
C LEU A 12 2.08 3.10 2.35
N VAL A 13 3.06 3.85 2.85
CA VAL A 13 4.46 3.42 2.85
C VAL A 13 5.02 3.56 4.27
N THR A 14 5.80 2.57 4.68
CA THR A 14 6.54 2.52 5.94
C THR A 14 7.91 1.85 5.77
N GLY A 15 8.67 1.67 6.84
CA GLY A 15 10.01 1.08 6.83
C GLY A 15 11.13 2.10 7.01
N GLN A 16 12.38 1.61 7.11
CA GLN A 16 13.52 2.42 7.61
C GLN A 16 13.95 3.51 6.63
N THR A 17 13.79 3.25 5.34
CA THR A 17 14.18 4.15 4.26
C THR A 17 13.10 4.17 3.18
N PRO A 18 11.91 4.76 3.44
CA PRO A 18 10.79 4.69 2.51
C PRO A 18 10.80 5.77 1.41
N PHE A 19 11.80 6.64 1.41
CA PHE A 19 11.80 7.89 0.64
C PHE A 19 11.79 7.68 -0.88
N GLN A 20 12.43 6.62 -1.37
CA GLN A 20 12.49 6.28 -2.80
C GLN A 20 11.18 5.67 -3.33
N VAL A 21 10.30 5.16 -2.47
CA VAL A 21 9.10 4.44 -2.90
C VAL A 21 8.16 5.35 -3.69
N GLY A 22 7.98 6.59 -3.26
CA GLY A 22 7.14 7.56 -3.95
C GLY A 22 7.60 7.82 -5.39
N TYR A 23 8.92 7.84 -5.63
CA TYR A 23 9.50 8.01 -6.96
C TYR A 23 9.15 6.83 -7.89
N TYR A 24 9.37 5.58 -7.43
CA TYR A 24 9.14 4.40 -8.27
C TYR A 24 7.67 4.07 -8.48
N VAL A 25 6.82 4.29 -7.49
CA VAL A 25 5.39 4.02 -7.62
C VAL A 25 4.69 5.15 -8.38
N ALA A 26 5.24 6.37 -8.35
CA ALA A 26 4.65 7.59 -8.88
C ALA A 26 3.17 7.74 -8.47
N ARG A 27 2.91 7.50 -7.18
CA ARG A 27 1.62 7.75 -6.52
C ARG A 27 1.86 8.56 -5.25
N PRO A 28 0.96 9.49 -4.90
CA PRO A 28 1.08 10.22 -3.65
C PRO A 28 1.05 9.28 -2.45
N ILE A 29 1.72 9.69 -1.37
CA ILE A 29 1.71 8.96 -0.11
C ILE A 29 0.34 9.12 0.59
N ALA A 30 -0.14 8.03 1.16
CA ALA A 30 -1.36 7.97 1.95
C ALA A 30 -1.09 8.24 3.44
N GLY A 31 -2.11 8.64 4.19
CA GLY A 31 -1.99 8.85 5.65
C GLY A 31 -1.23 10.11 6.07
N GLY A 32 -0.77 10.93 5.11
CA GLY A 32 -0.19 12.25 5.33
C GLY A 32 1.32 12.27 5.62
N HIS A 33 1.94 11.13 5.87
CA HIS A 33 3.40 10.98 6.02
C HIS A 33 3.82 9.53 5.73
N LEU A 34 5.13 9.32 5.54
CA LEU A 34 5.76 8.01 5.31
C LEU A 34 6.59 7.51 6.51
N TYR A 35 6.78 8.37 7.51
CA TYR A 35 7.62 8.07 8.68
C TYR A 35 6.75 7.63 9.86
N TRP A 36 6.66 6.32 10.07
CA TRP A 36 5.87 5.69 11.15
C TRP A 36 6.75 5.09 12.24
N HIS A 37 8.01 4.84 11.93
CA HIS A 37 9.03 4.41 12.88
C HIS A 37 9.20 5.38 14.04
N GLU A 38 9.79 4.84 15.12
CA GLU A 38 10.09 5.60 16.34
C GLU A 38 8.86 6.27 16.98
N SER A 39 7.66 5.82 16.64
CA SER A 39 6.38 6.33 17.18
C SER A 39 6.12 7.82 16.86
N TRP A 40 6.67 8.32 15.76
CA TRP A 40 6.45 9.70 15.32
C TRP A 40 4.95 10.01 15.13
N ARG A 41 4.42 11.00 15.86
CA ARG A 41 2.99 11.35 15.84
C ARG A 41 2.06 10.19 16.23
N ALA A 42 2.53 9.27 17.08
CA ALA A 42 1.70 8.19 17.62
C ALA A 42 0.70 8.63 18.70
N ASP A 43 0.64 9.92 19.05
CA ASP A 43 -0.37 10.40 19.98
C ASP A 43 -1.80 10.22 19.41
N PRO A 44 -2.81 10.02 20.27
CA PRO A 44 -4.15 9.64 19.81
C PRO A 44 -4.81 10.63 18.85
N ALA A 45 -4.53 11.92 18.98
CA ALA A 45 -5.12 12.96 18.15
C ALA A 45 -4.51 12.96 16.74
N ARG A 46 -3.18 12.84 16.64
CA ARG A 46 -2.50 12.77 15.35
C ARG A 46 -2.72 11.44 14.66
N GLU A 47 -2.76 10.33 15.39
CA GLU A 47 -3.15 9.03 14.84
C GLU A 47 -4.55 9.11 14.19
N LEU A 48 -5.53 9.71 14.88
CA LEU A 48 -6.89 9.85 14.37
C LEU A 48 -6.96 10.69 13.08
N GLN A 49 -6.11 11.71 12.95
CA GLN A 49 -5.98 12.49 11.72
C GLN A 49 -5.45 11.64 10.57
N SER A 50 -4.38 10.88 10.81
CA SER A 50 -3.79 9.97 9.82
C SER A 50 -4.78 8.87 9.40
N LEU A 51 -5.49 8.27 10.35
CA LEU A 51 -6.54 7.28 10.09
C LEU A 51 -7.66 7.88 9.23
N SER A 52 -8.11 9.09 9.57
CA SER A 52 -9.15 9.78 8.81
C SER A 52 -8.74 10.04 7.37
N LEU A 53 -7.45 10.30 7.11
CA LEU A 53 -6.92 10.37 5.75
C LEU A 53 -6.96 9.01 5.06
N LEU A 54 -6.47 7.95 5.71
CA LEU A 54 -6.46 6.59 5.15
C LEU A 54 -7.86 6.10 4.78
N GLN A 55 -8.87 6.40 5.60
CA GLN A 55 -10.26 5.99 5.36
C GLN A 55 -10.90 6.71 4.16
N ARG A 56 -10.49 7.96 3.87
CA ARG A 56 -11.04 8.76 2.76
C ARG A 56 -10.24 8.62 1.46
N GLN A 57 -8.97 8.21 1.57
CA GLN A 57 -8.09 8.08 0.43
C GLN A 57 -8.29 6.73 -0.28
N SER A 58 -8.08 6.73 -1.59
CA SER A 58 -8.01 5.49 -2.35
C SER A 58 -6.63 4.86 -2.16
N VAL A 59 -6.51 3.86 -1.27
CA VAL A 59 -5.23 3.21 -0.91
C VAL A 59 -5.27 1.71 -1.22
N PRO A 60 -4.87 1.26 -2.42
CA PRO A 60 -4.93 -0.16 -2.76
C PRO A 60 -3.84 -1.01 -2.08
N PHE A 61 -2.72 -0.39 -1.73
CA PHE A 61 -1.53 -1.05 -1.22
C PHE A 61 -0.93 -0.35 0.00
N ALA A 62 -0.49 -1.14 0.97
CA ALA A 62 0.43 -0.72 2.02
C ALA A 62 1.75 -1.48 1.90
N TYR A 63 2.86 -0.79 1.87
CA TYR A 63 4.18 -1.37 1.60
C TYR A 63 5.20 -0.95 2.65
N SER A 64 6.09 -1.87 3.01
CA SER A 64 7.22 -1.61 3.88
C SER A 64 8.54 -1.94 3.19
N THR A 65 9.55 -1.10 3.42
CA THR A 65 10.90 -1.29 2.85
C THR A 65 11.80 -2.22 3.67
N HIS A 66 11.42 -2.61 4.89
CA HIS A 66 12.29 -3.38 5.77
C HIS A 66 11.57 -4.50 6.51
N ASP A 67 10.64 -4.14 7.40
CA ASP A 67 9.90 -5.08 8.25
C ASP A 67 8.48 -5.33 7.74
N PRO A 68 7.75 -6.36 8.20
CA PRO A 68 6.33 -6.49 7.91
C PRO A 68 5.58 -5.19 8.20
N VAL A 69 4.64 -4.81 7.33
CA VAL A 69 3.94 -3.52 7.39
C VAL A 69 3.38 -3.25 8.79
N LEU A 70 2.80 -4.26 9.43
CA LEU A 70 2.12 -4.12 10.73
C LEU A 70 3.06 -3.83 11.91
N GLU A 71 4.36 -4.07 11.79
CA GLU A 71 5.33 -3.84 12.88
C GLU A 71 5.49 -2.36 13.20
N ASP A 72 5.44 -1.51 12.18
CA ASP A 72 5.53 -0.05 12.33
C ASP A 72 4.26 0.55 12.92
N PHE A 73 3.13 -0.15 12.77
CA PHE A 73 1.84 0.29 13.30
C PHE A 73 1.56 -0.25 14.72
N ARG A 74 2.50 -0.94 15.38
CA ARG A 74 2.30 -1.45 16.76
C ARG A 74 1.93 -0.36 17.77
N ARG A 75 2.38 0.88 17.55
CA ARG A 75 2.08 2.04 18.42
C ARG A 75 0.89 2.88 17.94
N TYR A 76 0.24 2.47 16.85
CA TYR A 76 -0.91 3.14 16.24
C TYR A 76 -2.09 2.15 16.22
N PRO A 77 -2.70 1.86 17.38
CA PRO A 77 -3.65 0.76 17.52
C PRO A 77 -4.82 0.85 16.55
N ARG A 78 -5.35 2.05 16.25
CA ARG A 78 -6.49 2.23 15.36
C ARG A 78 -6.10 2.08 13.89
N ILE A 79 -4.92 2.57 13.51
CA ILE A 79 -4.40 2.35 12.15
C ILE A 79 -4.10 0.86 11.96
N ARG A 80 -3.49 0.20 12.94
CA ARG A 80 -3.22 -1.23 12.91
C ARG A 80 -4.50 -2.05 12.79
N GLU A 81 -5.53 -1.73 13.56
CA GLU A 81 -6.85 -2.36 13.47
C GLU A 81 -7.48 -2.16 12.09
N HIS A 82 -7.41 -0.94 11.54
CA HIS A 82 -7.87 -0.65 10.18
C HIS A 82 -7.16 -1.53 9.14
N LEU A 83 -5.83 -1.67 9.24
CA LEU A 83 -5.05 -2.50 8.33
C LEU A 83 -5.42 -3.98 8.45
N LEU A 84 -5.50 -4.52 9.68
CA LEU A 84 -5.90 -5.91 9.93
C LEU A 84 -7.31 -6.23 9.41
N THR A 85 -8.22 -5.27 9.51
CA THR A 85 -9.62 -5.46 9.11
C THR A 85 -9.79 -5.44 7.60
N HIS A 86 -9.10 -4.52 6.92
CA HIS A 86 -9.36 -4.23 5.51
C HIS A 86 -8.30 -4.72 4.54
N TYR A 87 -7.13 -5.14 5.02
CA TYR A 87 -6.05 -5.57 4.15
C TYR A 87 -5.68 -7.03 4.40
N ALA A 88 -5.17 -7.67 3.35
CA ALA A 88 -4.56 -8.99 3.41
C ALA A 88 -3.12 -8.89 2.94
N GLU A 89 -2.23 -9.68 3.52
CA GLU A 89 -0.87 -9.84 2.98
C GLU A 89 -0.93 -10.41 1.56
N LEU A 90 -0.13 -9.84 0.64
CA LEU A 90 0.11 -10.49 -0.64
C LEU A 90 1.00 -11.71 -0.43
N GLU A 91 0.54 -12.87 -0.87
CA GLU A 91 1.29 -14.12 -0.76
C GLU A 91 2.71 -13.98 -1.33
N GLY A 92 3.69 -14.53 -0.60
CA GLY A 92 5.10 -14.44 -0.95
C GLY A 92 5.79 -13.11 -0.60
N SER A 93 5.05 -12.08 -0.15
CA SER A 93 5.64 -10.80 0.25
C SER A 93 6.31 -10.81 1.62
N ARG A 94 6.09 -11.86 2.43
CA ARG A 94 6.64 -11.98 3.81
C ARG A 94 6.24 -10.80 4.70
N GLY A 95 5.00 -10.35 4.58
CA GLY A 95 4.41 -9.24 5.33
C GLY A 95 4.79 -7.85 4.81
N LEU A 96 5.65 -7.74 3.80
CA LEU A 96 6.12 -6.45 3.28
C LEU A 96 5.06 -5.73 2.43
N LEU A 97 4.03 -6.44 1.98
CA LEU A 97 2.98 -5.86 1.16
C LEU A 97 1.60 -6.33 1.60
N LEU A 98 0.74 -5.36 1.91
CA LEU A 98 -0.68 -5.58 2.15
C LEU A 98 -1.52 -5.00 1.01
N VAL A 99 -2.62 -5.68 0.71
CA VAL A 99 -3.56 -5.39 -0.37
C VAL A 99 -4.95 -5.17 0.20
N ASP A 100 -5.63 -4.10 -0.22
CA ASP A 100 -6.99 -3.77 0.24
C ASP A 100 -8.00 -4.83 -0.24
N ARG A 101 -8.59 -5.57 0.69
CA ARG A 101 -9.53 -6.67 0.45
C ARG A 101 -10.90 -6.20 -0.01
N ARG A 102 -11.21 -4.91 0.15
CA ARG A 102 -12.49 -4.33 -0.27
C ARG A 102 -12.53 -4.10 -1.78
N ARG A 103 -11.38 -4.22 -2.46
CA ARG A 103 -11.24 -4.00 -3.89
C ARG A 103 -11.22 -5.32 -4.63
N GLN A 104 -11.91 -5.35 -5.77
CA GLN A 104 -11.82 -6.46 -6.70
C GLN A 104 -10.74 -6.15 -7.75
N PRO A 105 -9.68 -6.98 -7.87
CA PRO A 105 -8.69 -6.80 -8.93
C PRO A 105 -9.35 -6.91 -10.31
N THR A 106 -8.94 -6.04 -11.24
CA THR A 106 -9.36 -6.07 -12.64
C THR A 106 -8.42 -6.90 -13.52
N GLY A 107 -7.31 -7.37 -12.96
CA GLY A 107 -6.32 -8.20 -13.64
C GLY A 107 -5.12 -8.44 -12.74
N THR A 108 -4.06 -9.01 -13.31
CA THR A 108 -2.80 -9.28 -12.62
C THR A 108 -1.60 -8.86 -13.46
N PHE A 109 -0.49 -8.55 -12.82
CA PHE A 109 0.77 -8.17 -13.44
C PHE A 109 1.89 -9.17 -13.08
N GLY A 110 2.67 -9.54 -14.09
CA GLY A 110 3.82 -10.43 -13.94
C GLY A 110 3.44 -11.88 -13.62
N ALA A 111 4.46 -12.74 -13.58
CA ALA A 111 4.28 -14.18 -13.36
C ALA A 111 3.75 -14.53 -11.96
N MET A 112 3.94 -13.64 -10.98
CA MET A 112 3.49 -13.85 -9.60
C MET A 112 2.05 -13.37 -9.34
N GLY A 113 1.30 -13.00 -10.38
CA GLY A 113 -0.12 -12.68 -10.23
C GLY A 113 -0.39 -11.41 -9.42
N PHE A 114 0.51 -10.41 -9.46
CA PHE A 114 0.36 -9.19 -8.66
C PHE A 114 -0.96 -8.47 -9.01
N PRO A 115 -1.87 -8.20 -8.07
CA PRO A 115 -3.19 -7.68 -8.39
C PRO A 115 -3.13 -6.26 -8.98
N CYS A 116 -3.91 -6.02 -10.03
CA CYS A 116 -4.11 -4.70 -10.59
C CYS A 116 -5.55 -4.22 -10.34
N PHE A 117 -5.70 -2.94 -9.98
CA PHE A 117 -6.99 -2.30 -9.67
C PHE A 117 -7.39 -1.22 -10.67
N SER A 118 -6.46 -0.79 -11.52
CA SER A 118 -6.77 -0.01 -12.72
C SER A 118 -7.00 -0.94 -13.90
N ARG A 119 -8.02 -0.65 -14.71
CA ARG A 119 -8.05 -1.12 -16.09
C ARG A 119 -6.89 -0.45 -16.80
N GLY A 120 -5.83 -1.21 -17.08
CA GLY A 120 -4.71 -0.69 -17.85
C GLY A 120 -5.22 -0.07 -19.15
N VAL A 121 -4.79 1.14 -19.45
CA VAL A 121 -4.87 1.67 -20.81
C VAL A 121 -3.91 0.82 -21.64
N GLY A 122 -4.41 -0.23 -22.29
CA GLY A 122 -3.75 -0.95 -23.38
C GLY A 122 -2.39 -1.57 -23.07
N GLY A 123 -2.40 -2.78 -22.51
CA GLY A 123 -1.24 -3.66 -22.47
C GLY A 123 -1.64 -5.08 -22.83
N ALA A 124 -2.30 -5.26 -23.98
CA ALA A 124 -2.54 -6.58 -24.52
C ALA A 124 -1.18 -7.28 -24.70
N SER A 125 -0.99 -8.35 -23.94
CA SER A 125 0.07 -9.33 -24.11
C SER A 125 0.07 -9.82 -25.56
N ARG A 126 0.98 -9.28 -26.40
CA ARG A 126 1.40 -9.97 -27.61
C ARG A 126 2.27 -11.14 -27.17
N GLY A 127 1.73 -12.35 -27.30
CA GLY A 127 2.50 -13.58 -27.15
C GLY A 127 3.68 -13.56 -28.10
N ALA A 128 4.87 -13.73 -27.55
CA ALA A 128 6.06 -14.07 -28.32
C ALA A 128 6.25 -15.59 -28.22
N THR A 129 5.76 -16.30 -29.24
CA THR A 129 6.20 -17.66 -29.56
C THR A 129 7.64 -17.57 -30.07
N ARG A 130 8.53 -18.39 -29.50
CA ARG A 130 9.76 -18.83 -30.16
C ARG A 130 9.64 -20.32 -30.41
#